data_AF-A0A9W9YH46-F1
#
_entry.id   AF-A0A9W9YH46-F1
#
_cell.length_a   1.000
_cell.length_b   1.000
_cell.length_c   1.000
_cell.angle_alpha   90.00
_cell.angle_beta   90.00
_cell.angle_gamma   90.00
#
_symmetry.space_group_name_H-M   'P 1'
#
loop_
_entity.id
_entity.type
_entity.pdbx_description
1 polymer ?
#
loop_
_entity_poly.entity_id
_entity_poly.type
_entity_poly.pdbx_seq_one_letter_code
_entity_poly.pdbx_strand_id
1 'polypeptide(L)'
;MELKDEERKYSVNMDYSSNEDKRYCGLSKRRLTLVVGAVLLILLIVIVLVVVVLLVHSNKSEDEKSLPGKSGCNEKRLPDPIILISMDGFRPDYLDRNMTPNINYLASNGVRAKFLVPQFPTKTFPSHYSIATGLWPSP
;
A
#
# COMPACT_ATOMS: atom_id res chain seq x y z
N MET A 1 -74.96 -20.68 28.19
CA MET A 1 -74.53 -19.44 27.52
C MET A 1 -73.01 -19.43 27.56
N GLU A 2 -72.30 -20.14 26.68
CA GLU A 2 -72.29 -19.95 25.20
C GLU A 2 -72.04 -18.46 24.89
N LEU A 3 -70.98 -18.03 24.19
CA LEU A 3 -70.10 -18.60 23.17
C LEU A 3 -68.69 -17.98 23.35
N LYS A 4 -67.55 -18.67 23.21
CA LYS A 4 -66.88 -19.14 21.97
C LYS A 4 -66.64 -18.04 20.91
N ASP A 5 -65.38 -17.99 20.48
CA ASP A 5 -64.83 -17.37 19.25
C ASP A 5 -64.65 -15.85 19.34
N GLU A 6 -63.46 -15.23 19.23
CA GLU A 6 -62.29 -15.43 18.35
C GLU A 6 -60.97 -15.37 19.16
N GLU A 7 -60.15 -16.42 19.19
CA GLU A 7 -59.03 -16.63 18.26
C GLU A 7 -57.97 -15.50 18.23
N ARG A 8 -56.91 -15.66 19.04
CA ARG A 8 -55.60 -16.14 18.55
C ARG A 8 -54.97 -15.25 17.46
N LYS A 9 -54.03 -14.40 17.88
CA LYS A 9 -52.80 -14.25 17.09
C LYS A 9 -51.58 -13.97 17.96
N TYR A 10 -50.89 -15.08 18.27
CA TYR A 10 -49.51 -15.19 18.72
C TYR A 10 -49.17 -14.85 20.17
N SER A 11 -49.73 -15.64 21.08
CA SER A 11 -48.99 -16.12 22.25
C SER A 11 -48.40 -17.50 21.93
N VAL A 12 -47.08 -17.62 21.90
CA VAL A 12 -46.41 -18.88 22.22
C VAL A 12 -45.32 -18.55 23.22
N ASN A 13 -45.69 -18.53 24.50
CA ASN A 13 -44.74 -18.84 25.56
C ASN A 13 -44.43 -20.33 25.40
N MET A 14 -43.18 -20.65 25.13
CA MET A 14 -42.66 -22.01 25.19
C MET A 14 -41.47 -22.00 26.13
N ASP A 15 -41.77 -22.00 27.42
CA ASP A 15 -40.90 -22.60 28.42
C ASP A 15 -40.96 -24.11 28.19
N TYR A 16 -39.86 -24.72 27.75
CA TYR A 16 -39.64 -26.13 28.05
C TYR A 16 -38.16 -26.53 27.95
N SER A 17 -37.61 -26.87 29.12
CA SER A 17 -36.78 -28.05 29.39
C SER A 17 -35.49 -28.19 28.57
N SER A 18 -34.32 -28.08 29.18
CA SER A 18 -33.70 -29.16 29.95
C SER A 18 -33.79 -30.52 29.23
N ASN A 19 -32.61 -31.04 28.88
CA ASN A 19 -32.34 -32.40 28.42
C ASN A 19 -33.01 -32.85 27.12
N GLU A 20 -32.21 -32.96 26.06
CA GLU A 20 -31.95 -34.17 25.25
C GLU A 20 -30.93 -33.75 24.17
N ASP A 21 -29.62 -33.92 24.35
CA ASP A 21 -28.93 -35.16 23.97
C ASP A 21 -29.66 -35.89 22.83
N LYS A 22 -29.34 -35.54 21.57
CA LYS A 22 -29.11 -36.48 20.43
C LYS A 22 -28.87 -35.74 19.11
N ARG A 23 -27.79 -36.13 18.43
CA ARG A 23 -27.40 -35.87 17.03
C ARG A 23 -26.41 -34.73 16.73
N TYR A 24 -25.28 -34.74 17.44
CA TYR A 24 -24.01 -34.60 16.72
C TYR A 24 -23.42 -36.01 16.56
N CYS A 25 -23.32 -36.46 15.31
CA CYS A 25 -22.87 -37.80 14.94
C CYS A 25 -21.46 -38.08 15.50
N GLY A 26 -21.26 -39.31 15.99
CA GLY A 26 -20.20 -39.67 16.93
C GLY A 26 -18.76 -39.36 16.51
N LEU A 27 -18.12 -38.49 17.29
CA LEU A 27 -16.69 -38.52 17.58
C LEU A 27 -16.49 -37.87 18.96
N SER A 28 -15.95 -38.64 19.91
CA SER A 28 -15.75 -38.36 21.34
C SER A 28 -15.99 -36.91 21.78
N LYS A 29 -16.95 -36.68 22.71
CA LYS A 29 -17.30 -35.37 23.29
C LYS A 29 -16.07 -34.53 23.69
N ARG A 30 -14.96 -35.18 24.07
CA ARG A 30 -13.65 -34.56 24.40
C ARG A 30 -12.93 -33.96 23.18
N ARG A 31 -13.01 -34.60 22.02
CA ARG A 31 -12.44 -34.09 20.76
C ARG A 31 -13.23 -32.89 20.25
N LEU A 32 -14.56 -32.90 20.41
CA LEU A 32 -15.40 -31.78 20.01
C LEU A 32 -15.12 -30.53 20.87
N THR A 33 -15.02 -30.65 22.19
CA THR A 33 -14.63 -29.52 23.04
C THR A 33 -13.22 -29.00 22.75
N LEU A 34 -12.27 -29.89 22.43
CA LEU A 34 -10.93 -29.48 22.00
C LEU A 34 -10.93 -28.75 20.64
N VAL A 35 -11.72 -29.24 19.67
CA VAL A 35 -11.83 -28.61 18.34
C VAL A 35 -12.54 -27.26 18.44
N VAL A 36 -13.64 -27.18 19.18
CA VAL A 36 -14.35 -25.91 19.42
C VAL A 36 -13.45 -24.92 20.17
N GLY A 37 -12.72 -25.39 21.19
CA GLY A 37 -11.73 -24.57 21.89
C GLY A 37 -10.61 -24.07 20.98
N ALA A 38 -10.07 -24.92 20.10
CA ALA A 38 -9.05 -24.53 19.13
C ALA A 38 -9.58 -23.54 18.09
N VAL A 39 -10.81 -23.71 17.59
CA VAL A 39 -11.44 -22.78 16.65
C VAL A 39 -11.69 -21.42 17.30
N LEU A 40 -12.16 -21.39 18.55
CA LEU A 40 -12.34 -20.14 19.30
C LEU A 40 -11.00 -19.46 19.58
N LEU A 41 -9.95 -20.21 19.92
CA LEU A 41 -8.61 -19.68 20.12
C LEU A 41 -8.02 -19.10 18.84
N ILE A 42 -8.17 -19.80 17.71
CA ILE A 42 -7.74 -19.31 16.39
C ILE A 42 -8.53 -18.04 16.01
N LEU A 43 -9.85 -18.03 16.23
CA LEU A 43 -10.69 -16.85 15.97
C LEU A 43 -10.27 -15.66 16.83
N LEU A 44 -9.94 -15.88 18.11
CA LEU A 44 -9.44 -14.86 19.01
C LEU A 44 -8.06 -14.32 18.54
N ILE A 45 -7.15 -15.20 18.13
CA ILE A 45 -5.84 -14.81 17.57
C ILE A 45 -6.01 -13.97 16.29
N VAL A 46 -6.91 -14.37 15.39
CA VAL A 46 -7.19 -13.61 14.16
C VAL A 46 -7.75 -12.23 14.48
N ILE A 47 -8.69 -12.13 15.44
CA ILE A 47 -9.25 -10.85 15.88
C ILE A 47 -8.16 -9.96 16.48
N VAL A 48 -7.29 -10.49 17.35
CA VAL A 48 -6.16 -9.75 17.92
C VAL A 48 -5.21 -9.27 16.83
N LEU A 49 -4.89 -10.12 15.86
CA LEU A 49 -3.99 -9.78 14.75
C LEU A 49 -4.61 -8.65 13.89
N VAL A 50 -5.91 -8.71 13.59
CA VAL A 50 -6.62 -7.64 12.87
C VAL A 50 -6.61 -6.34 13.69
N VAL A 51 -6.87 -6.38 14.99
CA VAL A 51 -6.83 -5.19 15.86
C VAL A 51 -5.41 -4.61 15.89
N VAL A 52 -4.36 -5.42 16.01
CA VAL A 52 -2.97 -4.95 15.95
C VAL A 52 -2.67 -4.31 14.60
N VAL A 53 -3.10 -4.90 13.49
CA VAL A 53 -2.92 -4.31 12.14
C VAL A 53 -3.69 -2.99 11.99
N LEU A 54 -4.89 -2.88 12.55
CA LEU A 54 -5.68 -1.63 12.56
C LEU A 54 -5.06 -0.55 13.46
N LEU A 55 -4.51 -0.93 14.62
CA LEU A 55 -3.76 -0.03 15.49
C LEU A 55 -2.47 0.45 14.81
N VAL A 56 -1.78 -0.43 14.08
CA VAL A 56 -0.59 -0.08 13.29
C VAL A 56 -0.94 0.83 12.11
N HIS A 57 -2.07 0.58 11.41
CA HIS A 57 -2.54 1.45 10.32
C HIS A 57 -2.99 2.83 10.80
N SER A 58 -3.56 2.94 12.01
CA SER A 58 -3.92 4.25 12.58
C SER A 58 -2.70 5.14 12.85
N ASN A 59 -1.52 4.52 13.03
CA ASN A 59 -0.24 5.22 13.15
C ASN A 59 0.46 5.48 11.81
N LYS A 60 -0.14 5.07 10.69
CA LYS A 60 0.40 5.38 9.38
C LYS A 60 -0.17 6.72 8.88
N SER A 61 0.15 7.78 9.62
CA SER A 61 0.32 9.11 9.04
C SER A 61 1.56 9.04 8.16
N GLU A 62 1.36 8.88 6.85
CA GLU A 62 2.36 9.36 5.90
C GLU A 62 2.35 10.88 6.04
N ASP A 63 3.26 11.41 6.85
CA ASP A 63 4.12 12.49 6.41
C ASP A 63 5.30 12.68 7.36
N GLU A 64 6.45 12.82 6.71
CA GLU A 64 7.70 13.35 7.20
C GLU A 64 8.64 12.40 7.98
N LYS A 65 9.66 11.96 7.24
CA LYS A 65 11.01 11.79 7.77
C LYS A 65 11.52 13.12 8.33
N SER A 66 11.01 13.57 9.47
CA SER A 66 11.66 14.61 10.25
C SER A 66 12.71 13.93 11.12
N LEU A 67 13.98 14.10 10.73
CA LEU A 67 15.14 13.81 11.56
C LEU A 67 14.96 14.44 12.95
N PRO A 68 15.47 13.80 14.03
CA PRO A 68 15.24 14.22 15.39
C PRO A 68 15.70 15.65 15.60
N GLY A 69 14.87 16.42 16.29
CA GLY A 69 15.14 17.79 16.67
C GLY A 69 16.54 17.94 17.26
N LYS A 70 17.38 18.67 16.53
CA LYS A 70 18.56 19.29 17.09
C LYS A 70 18.17 20.72 17.44
N SER A 71 17.91 20.90 18.73
CA SER A 71 17.82 22.20 19.38
C SER A 71 19.01 23.09 19.00
N GLY A 72 18.72 24.29 18.52
CA GLY A 72 19.59 25.47 18.64
C GLY A 72 20.92 25.42 17.89
N CYS A 73 20.87 25.60 16.58
CA CYS A 73 21.84 26.32 15.75
C CYS A 73 21.12 26.67 14.45
N ASN A 74 21.27 27.88 13.91
CA ASN A 74 20.82 28.22 12.55
C ASN A 74 21.70 27.43 11.57
N GLU A 75 21.38 26.15 11.37
CA GLU A 75 22.04 25.30 10.40
C GLU A 75 21.61 25.82 9.03
N LYS A 76 22.50 26.58 8.38
CA LYS A 76 22.30 27.01 7.00
C LYS A 76 22.08 25.74 6.19
N ARG A 77 20.83 25.47 5.78
CA ARG A 77 20.54 24.41 4.82
C ARG A 77 21.42 24.69 3.62
N LEU A 78 22.31 23.75 3.31
CA LEU A 78 23.01 23.77 2.04
C LEU A 78 21.95 23.69 0.94
N PRO A 79 22.15 24.40 -0.19
CA PRO A 79 21.25 24.27 -1.32
C PRO A 79 21.18 22.80 -1.77
N ASP A 80 20.02 22.38 -2.27
CA ASP A 80 19.85 21.04 -2.79
C ASP A 80 20.87 20.77 -3.92
N PRO A 81 21.60 19.64 -3.88
CA PRO A 81 22.63 19.35 -4.87
C PRO A 81 22.00 19.04 -6.23
N ILE A 82 22.61 19.58 -7.30
CA ILE A 82 22.20 19.30 -8.68
C ILE A 82 23.10 18.21 -9.23
N ILE A 83 22.47 17.12 -9.72
CA ILE A 83 23.17 16.01 -10.38
C ILE A 83 22.75 15.99 -11.85
N LEU A 84 23.71 16.18 -12.75
CA LEU A 84 23.51 16.01 -14.19
C LEU A 84 23.95 14.61 -14.61
N ILE A 85 23.02 13.79 -15.09
CA ILE A 85 23.27 12.44 -15.59
C ILE A 85 23.12 12.47 -17.11
N SER A 86 24.19 12.19 -17.85
CA SER A 86 24.15 12.05 -19.30
C SER A 86 24.27 10.58 -19.72
N MET A 87 23.36 10.13 -20.58
CA MET A 87 23.40 8.80 -21.20
C MET A 87 23.67 8.98 -22.70
N ASP A 88 24.88 8.66 -23.14
CA ASP A 88 25.26 8.84 -24.54
C ASP A 88 24.48 7.92 -25.48
N GLY A 89 24.09 8.43 -26.64
CA GLY A 89 23.31 7.68 -27.62
C GLY A 89 21.89 7.29 -27.19
N PHE A 90 21.36 7.87 -26.10
CA PHE A 90 20.00 7.57 -25.63
C PHE A 90 18.95 8.29 -26.48
N ARG A 91 18.31 7.55 -27.40
CA ARG A 91 17.30 8.08 -28.32
C ARG A 91 15.93 8.21 -27.62
N PRO A 92 15.13 9.25 -27.90
CA PRO A 92 13.85 9.48 -27.21
C PRO A 92 12.86 8.32 -27.28
N ASP A 93 12.86 7.52 -28.35
CA ASP A 93 11.98 6.36 -28.50
C ASP A 93 12.35 5.18 -27.58
N TYR A 94 13.50 5.19 -26.93
CA TYR A 94 13.90 4.12 -26.02
C TYR A 94 13.04 4.07 -24.76
N LEU A 95 12.52 5.21 -24.31
CA LEU A 95 11.60 5.28 -23.16
C LEU A 95 10.28 4.56 -23.43
N ASP A 96 9.83 4.60 -24.68
CA ASP A 96 8.54 4.05 -25.09
C ASP A 96 8.59 2.52 -25.22
N ARG A 97 9.80 1.92 -25.19
CA ARG A 97 10.02 0.47 -25.19
C ARG A 97 9.79 -0.19 -23.83
N ASN A 98 9.57 0.61 -22.78
CA ASN A 98 9.36 0.16 -21.40
C ASN A 98 10.45 -0.77 -20.83
N MET A 99 11.69 -0.63 -21.31
CA MET A 99 12.85 -1.42 -20.86
C MET A 99 13.61 -0.79 -19.69
N THR A 100 13.31 0.47 -19.36
CA THR A 100 14.03 1.26 -18.34
C THR A 100 13.10 1.68 -17.20
N PRO A 101 12.79 0.79 -16.23
CA PRO A 101 11.79 1.05 -15.20
C PRO A 101 12.13 2.28 -14.34
N ASN A 102 13.39 2.46 -13.97
CA ASN A 102 13.83 3.60 -13.14
C ASN A 102 13.73 4.94 -13.89
N ILE A 103 14.12 4.96 -15.17
CA ILE A 103 14.01 6.19 -15.98
C ILE A 103 12.55 6.49 -16.31
N ASN A 104 11.72 5.46 -16.51
CA ASN A 104 10.28 5.61 -16.71
C ASN A 104 9.61 6.16 -15.45
N TYR A 105 10.01 5.71 -14.27
CA TYR A 105 9.58 6.28 -13.00
C TYR A 105 9.95 7.77 -12.88
N LEU A 106 11.18 8.16 -13.27
CA LEU A 106 11.60 9.57 -13.29
C LEU A 106 10.78 10.39 -14.29
N ALA A 107 10.46 9.83 -15.45
CA ALA A 107 9.66 10.49 -16.48
C ALA A 107 8.19 10.67 -16.07
N SER A 108 7.61 9.72 -15.32
CA SER A 108 6.21 9.80 -14.85
C SER A 108 6.03 10.69 -13.63
N ASN A 109 7.02 10.74 -12.74
CA ASN A 109 6.96 11.51 -11.49
C ASN A 109 7.70 12.87 -11.58
N GLY A 110 8.32 13.17 -12.71
CA GLY A 110 9.09 14.39 -12.95
C GLY A 110 8.64 15.13 -14.21
N VAL A 111 9.56 15.86 -14.82
CA VAL A 111 9.32 16.63 -16.06
C VAL A 111 10.07 15.97 -17.22
N ARG A 112 9.34 15.68 -18.32
CA ARG A 112 9.89 15.08 -19.54
C ARG A 112 9.63 15.97 -20.75
N ALA A 113 10.68 16.22 -21.54
CA ALA A 113 10.55 16.78 -22.89
C ALA A 113 10.30 15.66 -23.92
N LYS A 114 9.69 15.98 -25.07
CA LYS A 114 9.45 15.01 -26.15
C LYS A 114 10.77 14.48 -26.75
N PHE A 115 11.73 15.37 -26.97
CA PHE A 115 13.08 15.07 -27.45
C PHE A 115 14.00 16.27 -27.19
N LEU A 116 15.31 16.03 -27.24
CA LEU A 116 16.36 17.05 -27.25
C LEU A 116 16.87 17.22 -28.68
N VAL A 117 17.07 18.46 -29.13
CA VAL A 117 17.74 18.75 -30.41
C VAL A 117 19.25 18.88 -30.15
N PRO A 118 20.08 17.93 -30.60
CA PRO A 118 21.52 18.03 -30.43
C PRO A 118 22.12 19.08 -31.37
N GLN A 119 23.30 19.59 -31.00
CA GLN A 119 24.08 20.48 -31.86
C GLN A 119 24.71 19.69 -33.02
N PHE A 120 24.93 20.36 -34.15
CA PHE A 120 25.69 19.78 -35.26
C PHE A 120 27.20 20.02 -35.05
N PRO A 121 28.08 19.02 -35.28
CA PRO A 121 27.78 17.63 -35.61
C PRO A 121 27.28 16.84 -34.40
N THR A 122 26.35 15.88 -34.63
CA THR A 122 25.77 15.02 -33.59
C THR A 122 26.77 13.97 -33.08
N LYS A 123 27.80 14.45 -32.38
CA LYS A 123 28.87 13.66 -31.77
C LYS A 123 28.84 13.84 -30.26
N THR A 124 29.32 12.83 -29.54
CA THR A 124 29.33 12.80 -28.08
C THR A 124 29.98 14.06 -27.49
N PHE A 125 31.22 14.36 -27.89
CA PHE A 125 32.01 15.44 -27.28
C PHE A 125 31.40 16.84 -27.51
N PRO A 126 31.11 17.28 -28.75
CA PRO A 126 30.45 18.56 -28.99
C PRO A 126 29.11 18.69 -28.26
N SER A 127 28.28 17.65 -28.26
CA SER A 127 26.96 17.68 -27.62
C SER A 127 27.06 17.86 -26.10
N HIS A 128 27.90 17.06 -25.41
CA HIS A 128 28.05 17.14 -23.96
C HIS A 128 28.70 18.45 -23.53
N TYR A 129 29.69 18.93 -24.28
CA TYR A 129 30.33 20.22 -24.02
C TYR A 129 29.33 21.39 -24.15
N SER A 130 28.46 21.34 -25.16
CA SER A 130 27.43 22.36 -25.37
C SER A 130 26.40 22.38 -24.22
N ILE A 131 26.04 21.23 -23.66
CA ILE A 131 25.14 21.15 -22.49
C ILE A 131 25.81 21.77 -21.25
N ALA A 132 27.09 21.52 -21.04
CA ALA A 132 27.82 22.02 -19.89
C ALA A 132 28.11 23.52 -19.95
N THR A 133 28.32 24.07 -21.15
CA THR A 133 28.78 25.46 -21.36
C THR A 133 27.71 26.40 -21.92
N GLY A 134 26.68 25.86 -22.58
CA GLY A 134 25.72 26.65 -23.36
C GLY A 134 26.28 27.23 -24.66
N LEU A 135 27.50 26.85 -25.07
CA LEU A 135 28.15 27.35 -26.29
C LEU A 135 27.90 26.43 -27.48
N TRP A 136 27.77 27.02 -28.67
CA TRP A 136 27.66 26.29 -29.92
C TRP A 136 29.06 25.80 -30.37
N PRO A 137 29.20 24.55 -30.89
CA PRO A 137 30.46 24.07 -31.43
C PRO A 137 30.84 24.85 -32.69
N SER A 138 32.07 25.37 -32.75
CA SER A 138 32.55 26.07 -33.95
C SER A 138 32.47 25.14 -35.17
N PRO A 139 32.00 25.64 -36.33
CA PRO A 139 32.02 24.91 -37.59
C PRO A 139 33.44 24.55 -38.04
#